data_AF-A0A9E4PIU2-F1
#
_entry.id   AF-A0A9E4PIU2-F1
#
_cell.length_a   1.000
_cell.length_b   1.000
_cell.length_c   1.000
_cell.angle_alpha   90.00
_cell.angle_beta   90.00
_cell.angle_gamma   90.00
#
_symmetry.space_group_name_H-M   'P 1'
#
loop_
_entity.id
_entity.type
_entity.pdbx_description
1 polymer ?
#
loop_
_entity_poly.entity_id
_entity_poly.type
_entity_poly.pdbx_seq_one_letter_code
_entity_poly.pdbx_strand_id
1 'polypeptide(L)'
;AKANFAVSYKRMLLTLSPRLCSALGIDNDPEVICEINAGAPGTYDAEVERLFKVFRVEFAPRVTSFALALSEEERFSVLAALNREVEVATREAAEKLAALSPPDGRVDDHKILLTFLEDTGKTASAITVAGEERDDSKIEQLFTQSGTVFEAAGAAISCEYSETLLHGIFRDCVS
;
A
#
# COMPACT_ATOMS: atom_id res chain seq x y z
N ALA A 1 -9.27 -24.85 11.38
CA ALA A 1 -10.33 -23.92 10.94
C ALA A 1 -9.80 -23.18 9.73
N LYS A 2 -10.58 -22.97 8.67
CA LYS A 2 -10.11 -22.26 7.48
C LYS A 2 -9.84 -20.81 7.90
N ALA A 3 -8.58 -20.36 7.82
CA ALA A 3 -8.26 -18.95 7.99
C ALA A 3 -8.93 -18.18 6.84
N ASN A 4 -10.10 -17.62 7.12
CA ASN A 4 -10.81 -16.72 6.24
C ASN A 4 -10.24 -15.33 6.49
N PHE A 5 -9.16 -14.99 5.79
CA PHE A 5 -8.62 -13.64 5.80
C PHE A 5 -9.61 -12.73 5.08
N ALA A 6 -10.34 -11.90 5.83
CA ALA A 6 -11.11 -10.81 5.23
C ALA A 6 -10.12 -9.80 4.64
N VAL A 7 -9.98 -9.83 3.32
CA VAL A 7 -9.18 -8.87 2.55
C VAL A 7 -10.00 -7.58 2.47
N SER A 8 -9.53 -6.52 3.10
CA SER A 8 -10.16 -5.21 3.09
C SER A 8 -9.25 -4.22 2.40
N TYR A 9 -9.81 -3.17 1.78
CA TYR A 9 -9.02 -2.08 1.21
C TYR A 9 -8.07 -1.43 2.24
N LYS A 10 -8.45 -1.52 3.52
CA LYS A 10 -7.68 -1.07 4.68
C LYS A 10 -6.49 -1.96 5.01
N ARG A 11 -6.34 -3.13 4.38
CA ARG A 11 -5.32 -4.14 4.66
C ARG A 11 -4.45 -4.34 3.41
N MET A 12 -3.73 -3.29 3.03
CA MET A 12 -3.00 -3.02 1.75
C MET A 12 -1.94 -4.06 1.28
N LEU A 13 -2.00 -5.31 1.75
CA LEU A 13 -0.92 -6.28 1.62
C LEU A 13 -1.28 -7.47 0.73
N LEU A 14 -2.26 -7.29 -0.14
CA LEU A 14 -2.64 -8.25 -1.18
C LEU A 14 -2.75 -7.48 -2.48
N THR A 15 -1.68 -7.49 -3.28
CA THR A 15 -1.73 -6.87 -4.59
C THR A 15 -1.48 -7.79 -5.75
N LEU A 16 -2.32 -7.59 -6.77
CA LEU A 16 -2.04 -7.92 -8.15
C LEU A 16 -1.31 -6.69 -8.74
N SER A 17 -0.05 -6.86 -9.13
CA SER A 17 0.70 -5.82 -9.84
C SER A 17 0.13 -5.60 -11.26
N PRO A 18 0.43 -4.47 -11.93
CA PRO A 18 0.11 -4.28 -13.35
C PRO A 18 0.62 -5.43 -14.26
N ARG A 19 1.72 -6.10 -13.87
CA ARG A 19 2.23 -7.30 -14.53
C ARG A 19 1.26 -8.48 -14.44
N LEU A 20 0.58 -8.64 -13.31
CA LEU A 20 -0.41 -9.68 -13.11
C LEU A 20 -1.76 -9.30 -13.75
N CYS A 21 -2.15 -8.02 -13.81
CA CYS A 21 -3.32 -7.57 -14.56
C CYS A 21 -3.20 -7.85 -16.06
N SER A 22 -2.03 -7.59 -16.66
CA SER A 22 -1.75 -7.91 -18.07
C SER A 22 -1.69 -9.42 -18.31
N ALA A 23 -1.12 -10.19 -17.38
CA ALA A 23 -1.12 -11.65 -17.45
C ALA A 23 -2.52 -12.28 -17.26
N LEU A 24 -3.43 -11.59 -16.56
CA LEU A 24 -4.81 -12.03 -16.30
C LEU A 24 -5.84 -11.46 -17.29
N GLY A 25 -5.47 -10.50 -18.15
CA GLY A 25 -6.36 -9.92 -19.17
C GLY A 25 -7.48 -9.03 -18.62
N ILE A 26 -7.26 -8.38 -17.47
CA ILE A 26 -8.25 -7.54 -16.76
C ILE A 26 -7.95 -6.03 -16.89
N ASP A 27 -7.15 -5.66 -17.88
CA ASP A 27 -6.72 -4.28 -18.16
C ASP A 27 -7.84 -3.33 -18.58
N ASN A 28 -8.98 -3.88 -19.04
CA ASN A 28 -10.14 -3.14 -19.54
C ASN A 28 -11.29 -3.01 -18.52
N ASP A 29 -11.10 -3.44 -17.27
CA ASP A 29 -12.11 -3.29 -16.23
C ASP A 29 -12.15 -1.84 -15.71
N PRO A 30 -13.30 -1.14 -15.80
CA PRO A 30 -13.42 0.27 -15.39
C PRO A 30 -13.21 0.50 -13.89
N GLU A 31 -13.28 -0.54 -13.06
CA GLU A 31 -12.95 -0.47 -11.63
C GLU A 31 -11.45 -0.62 -11.35
N VAL A 32 -10.63 -0.85 -12.39
CA VAL A 32 -9.20 -1.19 -12.32
C VAL A 32 -8.37 -0.06 -12.96
N ILE A 33 -7.75 0.80 -12.13
CA ILE A 33 -6.86 1.89 -12.59
C ILE A 33 -5.52 1.34 -13.14
N CYS A 34 -5.39 1.12 -14.44
CA CYS A 34 -4.19 0.49 -15.04
C CYS A 34 -3.08 1.46 -15.46
N GLU A 35 -3.38 2.75 -15.61
CA GLU A 35 -2.42 3.75 -16.13
C GLU A 35 -2.12 4.88 -15.14
N ILE A 36 -0.87 5.32 -15.14
CA ILE A 36 -0.37 6.43 -14.32
C ILE A 36 -0.15 7.66 -15.21
N ASN A 37 -1.11 8.59 -15.22
CA ASN A 37 -0.85 9.94 -15.70
C ASN A 37 -0.28 10.80 -14.56
N ALA A 38 1.04 10.80 -14.38
CA ALA A 38 1.67 11.71 -13.43
C ALA A 38 1.76 13.12 -14.03
N GLY A 39 1.47 14.17 -13.24
CA GLY A 39 1.66 15.55 -13.64
C GLY A 39 3.13 15.87 -13.98
N ALA A 40 3.36 17.03 -14.58
CA ALA A 40 4.70 17.49 -14.95
C ALA A 40 5.64 17.53 -13.71
N PRO A 41 6.89 17.02 -13.81
CA PRO A 41 7.84 17.03 -12.70
C PRO A 41 8.25 18.44 -12.28
N GLY A 42 8.72 18.58 -11.04
CA GLY A 42 9.48 19.76 -10.60
C GLY A 42 8.92 20.55 -9.42
N THR A 43 7.75 20.18 -8.87
CA THR A 43 7.27 20.71 -7.58
C THR A 43 7.27 19.62 -6.52
N TYR A 44 7.44 20.00 -5.26
CA TYR A 44 7.36 19.08 -4.12
C TYR A 44 6.07 18.25 -4.16
N ASP A 45 4.93 18.92 -4.35
CA ASP A 45 3.61 18.27 -4.43
C ASP A 45 3.55 17.29 -5.62
N ALA A 46 3.96 17.66 -6.83
CA ALA A 46 3.92 16.75 -7.98
C ALA A 46 4.78 15.49 -7.79
N GLU A 47 5.93 15.60 -7.12
CA GLU A 47 6.79 14.44 -6.82
C GLU A 47 6.16 13.52 -5.75
N VAL A 48 5.57 14.09 -4.70
CA VAL A 48 4.84 13.31 -3.67
C VAL A 48 3.61 12.63 -4.27
N GLU A 49 2.80 13.34 -5.07
CA GLU A 49 1.65 12.77 -5.78
C GLU A 49 2.08 11.61 -6.67
N ARG A 50 3.14 11.78 -7.47
CA ARG A 50 3.66 10.72 -8.35
C ARG A 50 4.06 9.48 -7.55
N LEU A 51 4.77 9.67 -6.45
CA LEU A 51 5.26 8.60 -5.58
C LEU A 51 4.09 7.79 -5.00
N PHE A 52 3.09 8.48 -4.43
CA PHE A 52 1.92 7.82 -3.86
C PHE A 52 0.94 7.28 -4.91
N LYS A 53 0.93 7.85 -6.12
CA LYS A 53 0.16 7.31 -7.25
C LYS A 53 0.74 6.01 -7.77
N VAL A 54 2.06 5.90 -7.89
CA VAL A 54 2.75 4.64 -8.20
C VAL A 54 2.45 3.63 -7.10
N PHE A 55 2.63 4.01 -5.84
CA PHE A 55 2.33 3.16 -4.69
C PHE A 55 0.87 2.68 -4.70
N ARG A 56 -0.10 3.55 -4.97
CA ARG A 56 -1.52 3.19 -5.06
C ARG A 56 -1.79 2.23 -6.23
N VAL A 57 -1.23 2.49 -7.41
CA VAL A 57 -1.46 1.61 -8.56
C VAL A 57 -0.87 0.22 -8.32
N GLU A 58 0.30 0.15 -7.68
CA GLU A 58 1.01 -1.09 -7.39
C GLU A 58 0.50 -1.85 -6.16
N PHE A 59 -0.08 -1.16 -5.17
CA PHE A 59 -0.42 -1.72 -3.85
C PHE A 59 -1.88 -1.51 -3.40
N ALA A 60 -2.74 -0.86 -4.20
CA ALA A 60 -4.18 -0.84 -3.90
C ALA A 60 -4.77 -2.24 -4.08
N PRO A 61 -5.44 -2.80 -3.07
CA PRO A 61 -6.03 -4.14 -3.17
C PRO A 61 -7.15 -4.15 -4.20
N ARG A 62 -6.95 -4.93 -5.28
CA ARG A 62 -7.90 -5.03 -6.42
C ARG A 62 -8.78 -6.26 -6.38
N VAL A 63 -8.63 -7.09 -5.36
CA VAL A 63 -9.44 -8.29 -5.16
C VAL A 63 -9.68 -8.50 -3.68
N THR A 64 -10.95 -8.61 -3.32
CA THR A 64 -11.42 -8.92 -1.96
C THR A 64 -11.42 -10.43 -1.65
N SER A 65 -11.08 -11.28 -2.63
CA SER A 65 -11.31 -12.73 -2.59
C SER A 65 -10.12 -13.62 -2.96
N PHE A 66 -8.92 -13.04 -3.12
CA PHE A 66 -7.68 -13.72 -3.56
C PHE A 66 -7.39 -15.05 -2.81
N ALA A 67 -7.86 -15.17 -1.57
CA ALA A 67 -7.67 -16.35 -0.74
C ALA A 67 -8.44 -17.61 -1.19
N LEU A 68 -9.58 -17.55 -1.88
CA LEU A 68 -10.45 -18.74 -1.99
C LEU A 68 -10.02 -19.80 -3.03
N ALA A 69 -9.20 -19.43 -4.02
CA ALA A 69 -8.81 -20.33 -5.12
C ALA A 69 -7.49 -21.10 -4.86
N LEU A 70 -6.69 -20.68 -3.89
CA LEU A 70 -5.38 -21.27 -3.58
C LEU A 70 -5.47 -22.24 -2.40
N SER A 71 -4.67 -23.31 -2.42
CA SER A 71 -4.40 -24.11 -1.22
C SER A 71 -3.69 -23.28 -0.16
N GLU A 72 -3.70 -23.75 1.07
CA GLU A 72 -3.09 -23.05 2.21
C GLU A 72 -1.58 -22.78 2.00
N GLU A 73 -0.86 -23.76 1.46
CA GLU A 73 0.58 -23.65 1.16
C GLU A 73 0.87 -22.67 0.01
N GLU A 74 0.01 -22.65 -1.01
CA GLU A 74 0.09 -21.67 -2.10
C GLU A 74 -0.19 -20.25 -1.60
N ARG A 75 -1.10 -20.08 -0.63
CA ARG A 75 -1.36 -18.76 -0.03
C ARG A 75 -0.13 -18.23 0.69
N PHE A 76 0.55 -19.03 1.51
CA PHE A 76 1.76 -18.57 2.21
C PHE A 76 2.88 -18.20 1.26
N SER A 77 3.12 -19.04 0.25
CA SER A 77 4.17 -18.78 -0.74
C SER A 77 3.89 -17.50 -1.54
N VAL A 78 2.64 -17.29 -1.95
CA VAL A 78 2.25 -16.08 -2.68
C VAL A 78 2.27 -14.85 -1.76
N LEU A 79 1.79 -14.97 -0.52
CA LEU A 79 1.83 -13.87 0.46
C LEU A 79 3.27 -13.44 0.76
N ALA A 80 4.19 -14.38 0.99
CA ALA A 80 5.58 -14.07 1.26
C ALA A 80 6.25 -13.38 0.06
N ALA A 81 5.98 -13.84 -1.16
CA ALA A 81 6.49 -13.23 -2.38
C ALA A 81 5.96 -11.80 -2.59
N LEU A 82 4.65 -11.59 -2.44
CA LEU A 82 4.02 -10.27 -2.58
C LEU A 82 4.52 -9.28 -1.52
N ASN A 83 4.64 -9.71 -0.26
CA ASN A 83 5.11 -8.83 0.81
C ASN A 83 6.57 -8.43 0.65
N ARG A 84 7.40 -9.25 -0.01
CA ARG A 84 8.77 -8.86 -0.37
C ARG A 84 8.78 -7.73 -1.42
N GLU A 85 7.85 -7.75 -2.37
CA GLU A 85 7.70 -6.64 -3.34
C GLU A 85 7.23 -5.36 -2.65
N VAL A 86 6.26 -5.47 -1.72
CA VAL A 86 5.80 -4.34 -0.90
C VAL A 86 6.93 -3.74 -0.06
N GLU A 87 7.75 -4.58 0.59
CA GLU A 87 8.91 -4.15 1.37
C GLU A 87 9.87 -3.32 0.51
N VAL A 88 10.23 -3.82 -0.67
CA VAL A 88 11.15 -3.11 -1.57
C VAL A 88 10.55 -1.78 -2.02
N ALA A 89 9.30 -1.77 -2.45
CA ALA A 89 8.65 -0.56 -2.96
C ALA A 89 8.46 0.50 -1.88
N THR A 90 8.05 0.11 -0.66
CA THR A 90 7.93 1.03 0.48
C THR A 90 9.27 1.62 0.88
N ARG A 91 10.36 0.84 0.87
CA ARG A 91 11.71 1.34 1.12
C ARG A 91 12.14 2.35 0.06
N GLU A 92 12.00 2.02 -1.23
CA GLU A 92 12.35 2.95 -2.32
C GLU A 92 11.51 4.23 -2.27
N ALA A 93 10.23 4.12 -1.94
CA ALA A 93 9.34 5.25 -1.76
C ALA A 93 9.78 6.12 -0.57
N ALA A 94 10.14 5.52 0.57
CA ALA A 94 10.64 6.25 1.73
C ALA A 94 11.95 6.99 1.41
N GLU A 95 12.89 6.35 0.72
CA GLU A 95 14.15 6.96 0.28
C GLU A 95 13.91 8.16 -0.65
N LYS A 96 13.03 8.01 -1.65
CA LYS A 96 12.67 9.09 -2.58
C LYS A 96 11.97 10.24 -1.87
N LEU A 97 11.04 9.94 -0.96
CA LEU A 97 10.33 10.94 -0.18
C LEU A 97 11.30 11.71 0.74
N ALA A 98 12.20 11.02 1.43
CA ALA A 98 13.18 11.62 2.34
C ALA A 98 14.19 12.54 1.63
N ALA A 99 14.41 12.34 0.32
CA ALA A 99 15.24 13.21 -0.51
C ALA A 99 14.55 14.54 -0.89
N LEU A 100 13.23 14.66 -0.69
CA LEU A 100 12.49 15.88 -0.96
C LEU A 100 12.60 16.87 0.20
N SER A 101 12.61 18.17 -0.11
CA SER A 101 12.52 19.22 0.89
C SER A 101 11.07 19.72 0.97
N PRO A 102 10.31 19.42 2.04
CA PRO A 102 8.95 19.93 2.19
C PRO A 102 8.95 21.44 2.45
N PRO A 103 8.00 22.20 1.86
CA PRO A 103 7.79 23.60 2.22
C PRO A 103 7.19 23.74 3.64
N ASP A 104 7.27 24.93 4.24
CA ASP A 104 6.92 25.21 5.65
C ASP A 104 5.50 24.78 6.08
N GLY A 105 4.55 24.66 5.15
CA GLY A 105 3.19 24.17 5.42
C GLY A 105 2.99 22.65 5.27
N ARG A 106 4.02 21.90 4.88
CA ARG A 106 3.93 20.45 4.57
C ARG A 106 4.84 19.58 5.43
N VAL A 107 5.64 20.16 6.33
CA VAL A 107 6.67 19.45 7.09
C VAL A 107 6.10 18.32 7.94
N ASP A 108 4.97 18.54 8.62
CA ASP A 108 4.39 17.52 9.50
C ASP A 108 3.72 16.40 8.70
N ASP A 109 2.97 16.74 7.66
CA ASP A 109 2.39 15.76 6.74
C ASP A 109 3.46 14.92 6.04
N HIS A 110 4.57 15.54 5.64
CA HIS A 110 5.72 14.85 5.07
C HIS A 110 6.28 13.77 6.00
N LYS A 111 6.44 14.11 7.29
CA LYS A 111 6.90 13.15 8.32
C LYS A 111 5.89 12.02 8.50
N ILE A 112 4.59 12.31 8.50
CA ILE A 112 3.54 11.30 8.61
C ILE A 112 3.64 10.31 7.45
N LEU A 113 3.83 10.80 6.21
CA LEU A 113 4.01 9.94 5.04
C LEU A 113 5.28 9.09 5.10
N LEU A 114 6.40 9.65 5.59
CA LEU A 114 7.62 8.89 5.83
C LEU A 114 7.40 7.77 6.84
N THR A 115 6.83 8.09 8.00
CA THR A 115 6.52 7.08 9.04
C THR A 115 5.58 6.01 8.50
N PHE A 116 4.56 6.40 7.73
CA PHE A 116 3.66 5.45 7.09
C PHE A 116 4.39 4.46 6.17
N LEU A 117 5.27 4.96 5.28
CA LEU A 117 6.03 4.11 4.38
C LEU A 117 6.99 3.18 5.14
N GLU A 118 7.68 3.69 6.14
CA GLU A 118 8.59 2.89 6.98
C GLU A 118 7.85 1.79 7.74
N ASP A 119 6.73 2.11 8.39
CA ASP A 119 5.98 1.14 9.19
C ASP A 119 5.25 0.13 8.32
N THR A 120 4.80 0.53 7.13
CA THR A 120 4.26 -0.39 6.13
C THR A 120 5.35 -1.35 5.64
N GLY A 121 6.55 -0.85 5.34
CA GLY A 121 7.67 -1.69 4.91
C GLY A 121 8.12 -2.68 5.99
N LYS A 122 8.22 -2.23 7.25
CA LYS A 122 8.51 -3.12 8.39
C LYS A 122 7.44 -4.21 8.55
N THR A 123 6.17 -3.84 8.40
CA THR A 123 5.05 -4.79 8.52
C THR A 123 5.09 -5.81 7.38
N ALA A 124 5.34 -5.37 6.15
CA ALA A 124 5.48 -6.26 5.00
C ALA A 124 6.65 -7.25 5.18
N SER A 125 7.82 -6.75 5.61
CA SER A 125 8.98 -7.61 5.91
C SER A 125 8.66 -8.66 6.97
N ALA A 126 7.96 -8.28 8.03
CA ALA A 126 7.52 -9.21 9.08
C ALA A 126 6.55 -10.28 8.56
N ILE A 127 5.68 -9.94 7.59
CA ILE A 127 4.77 -10.91 6.96
C ILE A 127 5.53 -11.87 6.06
N THR A 128 6.54 -11.41 5.34
CA THR A 128 7.42 -12.30 4.57
C THR A 128 8.07 -13.33 5.48
N VAL A 129 8.64 -12.92 6.62
CA VAL A 129 9.23 -13.84 7.61
C VAL A 129 8.19 -14.82 8.16
N ALA A 130 7.03 -14.32 8.62
CA ALA A 130 5.98 -15.18 9.16
C ALA A 130 5.40 -16.16 8.11
N GLY A 131 5.37 -15.76 6.83
CA GLY A 131 5.00 -16.62 5.70
C GLY A 131 6.00 -17.73 5.44
N GLU A 132 7.31 -17.44 5.53
CA GLU A 132 8.38 -18.45 5.43
C GLU A 132 8.34 -19.44 6.61
N GLU A 133 8.00 -18.97 7.81
CA GLU A 133 7.84 -19.78 9.03
C GLU A 133 6.50 -20.53 9.10
N ARG A 134 5.54 -20.20 8.21
CA ARG A 134 4.17 -20.72 8.21
C ARG A 134 3.44 -20.45 9.55
N ASP A 135 3.60 -19.25 10.10
CA ASP A 135 2.92 -18.79 11.32
C ASP A 135 1.66 -17.99 10.99
N ASP A 136 0.55 -18.71 10.82
CA ASP A 136 -0.78 -18.17 10.49
C ASP A 136 -1.25 -17.09 11.47
N SER A 137 -1.03 -17.33 12.77
CA SER A 137 -1.51 -16.43 13.81
C SER A 137 -0.74 -15.12 13.77
N LYS A 138 0.57 -15.19 13.52
CA LYS A 138 1.40 -14.01 13.34
C LYS A 138 1.03 -13.24 12.08
N ILE A 139 0.78 -13.93 10.97
CA ILE A 139 0.32 -13.32 9.72
C ILE A 139 -0.98 -12.54 9.96
N GLU A 140 -1.99 -13.14 10.61
CA GLU A 140 -3.26 -12.47 10.90
C GLU A 140 -3.09 -11.20 11.75
N GLN A 141 -2.23 -11.27 12.78
CA GLN A 141 -1.89 -10.12 13.62
C GLN A 141 -1.22 -9.00 12.80
N LEU A 142 -0.29 -9.34 11.92
CA LEU A 142 0.44 -8.37 11.09
C LEU A 142 -0.47 -7.72 10.03
N PHE A 143 -1.41 -8.46 9.45
CA PHE A 143 -2.44 -7.89 8.59
C PHE A 143 -3.33 -6.89 9.34
N THR A 144 -3.66 -7.19 10.59
CA THR A 144 -4.41 -6.27 11.44
C THR A 144 -3.58 -5.02 11.74
N GLN A 145 -2.31 -5.19 12.08
CA GLN A 145 -1.37 -4.10 12.33
C GLN A 145 -1.21 -3.18 11.10
N SER A 146 -1.13 -3.74 9.89
CA SER A 146 -1.07 -2.94 8.66
C SER A 146 -2.28 -2.01 8.51
N GLY A 147 -3.47 -2.50 8.85
CA GLY A 147 -4.67 -1.65 8.86
C GLY A 147 -4.60 -0.54 9.91
N THR A 148 -4.06 -0.84 11.09
CA THR A 148 -3.82 0.19 12.12
C THR A 148 -2.81 1.25 11.67
N VAL A 149 -1.72 0.86 11.00
CA VAL A 149 -0.73 1.80 10.43
C VAL A 149 -1.40 2.76 9.43
N PHE A 150 -2.21 2.21 8.54
CA PHE A 150 -2.95 3.00 7.56
C PHE A 150 -3.97 3.96 8.20
N GLU A 151 -4.77 3.47 9.15
CA GLU A 151 -5.76 4.29 9.86
C GLU A 151 -5.10 5.38 10.71
N ALA A 152 -3.96 5.10 11.35
CA ALA A 152 -3.19 6.08 12.11
C ALA A 152 -2.63 7.19 11.21
N ALA A 153 -2.07 6.84 10.06
CA ALA A 153 -1.62 7.82 9.07
C ALA A 153 -2.77 8.70 8.59
N GLY A 154 -3.92 8.10 8.28
CA GLY A 154 -5.11 8.85 7.86
C GLY A 154 -5.72 9.74 8.93
N ALA A 155 -5.66 9.34 10.20
CA ALA A 155 -6.09 10.20 11.30
C ALA A 155 -5.18 11.42 11.48
N ALA A 156 -3.87 11.25 11.27
CA ALA A 156 -2.86 12.26 11.51
C ALA A 156 -2.67 13.25 10.36
N ILE A 157 -2.77 12.78 9.11
CA ILE A 157 -2.49 13.60 7.91
C ILE A 157 -3.53 14.70 7.73
N SER A 158 -3.11 15.90 7.34
CA SER A 158 -4.04 17.02 7.14
C SER A 158 -5.04 16.73 6.01
N CYS A 159 -6.25 17.27 6.17
CA CYS A 159 -7.33 17.05 5.20
C CYS A 159 -7.03 17.63 3.83
N GLU A 160 -6.49 18.85 3.80
CA GLU A 160 -6.07 19.49 2.55
C GLU A 160 -5.10 18.58 1.79
N TYR A 161 -4.12 18.00 2.48
CA TYR A 161 -3.10 17.17 1.86
C TYR A 161 -3.63 15.79 1.43
N SER A 162 -4.50 15.17 2.25
CA SER A 162 -5.20 13.93 1.88
C SER A 162 -6.05 14.10 0.62
N GLU A 163 -6.85 15.16 0.54
CA GLU A 163 -7.82 15.36 -0.56
C GLU A 163 -7.15 15.87 -1.83
N THR A 164 -6.30 16.90 -1.72
CA THR A 164 -5.77 17.58 -2.91
C THR A 164 -4.59 16.86 -3.53
N LEU A 165 -3.71 16.29 -2.70
CA LEU A 165 -2.47 15.70 -3.18
C LEU A 165 -2.55 14.18 -3.31
N LEU A 166 -3.17 13.56 -2.31
CA LEU A 166 -3.26 12.12 -2.21
C LEU A 166 -4.61 11.60 -2.71
N HIS A 167 -5.47 12.46 -3.25
CA HIS A 167 -6.75 12.09 -3.87
C HIS A 167 -7.59 11.17 -2.98
N GLY A 168 -7.66 11.48 -1.69
CA GLY A 168 -8.45 10.74 -0.71
C GLY A 168 -7.85 9.40 -0.28
N ILE A 169 -6.56 9.10 -0.59
CA ILE A 169 -5.92 7.81 -0.28
C ILE A 169 -6.17 7.38 1.17
N PHE A 170 -6.00 8.29 2.12
CA PHE A 170 -6.08 7.94 3.54
C PHE A 170 -7.46 8.16 4.14
N ARG A 171 -8.12 9.25 3.74
CA ARG A 171 -9.49 9.59 4.14
C ARG A 171 -10.08 10.63 3.18
N ASP A 172 -11.39 10.53 3.00
CA ASP A 172 -12.22 11.63 2.52
C ASP A 172 -12.53 12.54 3.73
N CYS A 173 -12.20 13.83 3.63
CA CYS A 173 -12.41 14.81 4.70
C CYS A 173 -13.66 15.67 4.48
N VAL A 174 -14.49 15.32 3.49
CA VAL A 174 -15.72 16.04 3.16
C VAL A 174 -16.60 16.12 4.42
N SER A 175 -16.85 17.36 4.83
CA SER A 175 -17.68 17.79 5.96
C SER A 175 -19.14 17.40 5.83
#